data_AF-A0A3R7SQF5-F1
#
_entry.id   AF-A0A3R7SQF5-F1
#
_cell.length_a   1.000
_cell.length_b   1.000
_cell.length_c   1.000
_cell.angle_alpha   90.00
_cell.angle_beta   90.00
_cell.angle_gamma   90.00
#
_symmetry.space_group_name_H-M   'P 1'
#
loop_
_entity.id
_entity.type
_entity.pdbx_description
1 polymer ?
#
loop_
_entity_poly.entity_id
_entity_poly.type
_entity_poly.pdbx_seq_one_letter_code
_entity_poly.pdbx_strand_id
1 'polypeptide(L)'
;MFPACFFGDKASSSSLSMSKTIQFAEIETRLAVSSTFLAQAPRLLPRPPGTTLVECKSGYGLDVITELKMLRVLERARPRAHLTISSTFCGAHSVPRGMTADEATRSVIKDQIPAVAAAVKSGELKVDSIDVFCEKGVFSVDQTKRILEAGKREGLLINFHAEELHPLKSAEMGAALGLRQ
;
A
#
# COMPACT_ATOMS: atom_id res chain seq x y z
N MET A 1 27.99 -31.22 14.69
CA MET A 1 29.34 -30.69 14.99
C MET A 1 29.45 -29.34 14.28
N PHE A 2 29.26 -28.25 15.05
CA PHE A 2 29.43 -26.81 14.72
C PHE A 2 28.68 -26.20 13.51
N PRO A 3 28.29 -24.90 13.56
CA PRO A 3 27.82 -24.14 14.72
C PRO A 3 26.71 -23.10 14.45
N ALA A 4 26.19 -22.59 15.58
CA ALA A 4 25.46 -21.34 15.78
C ALA A 4 26.34 -20.08 15.56
N CYS A 5 25.71 -18.90 15.70
CA CYS A 5 26.21 -17.49 15.75
C CYS A 5 25.68 -16.67 14.55
N PHE A 6 24.89 -15.59 14.68
CA PHE A 6 25.05 -14.43 15.56
C PHE A 6 23.69 -13.77 15.90
N PHE A 7 23.43 -13.66 17.23
CA PHE A 7 22.57 -12.70 17.97
C PHE A 7 21.05 -12.66 17.71
N GLY A 8 20.16 -12.82 18.70
CA GLY A 8 20.31 -12.97 20.15
C GLY A 8 18.97 -12.65 20.84
N ASP A 9 18.45 -13.60 21.61
CA ASP A 9 17.23 -13.50 22.43
C ASP A 9 17.32 -12.44 23.53
N LYS A 10 16.23 -11.67 23.73
CA LYS A 10 15.49 -11.53 25.01
C LYS A 10 14.49 -10.35 24.98
N ALA A 11 13.19 -10.65 25.08
CA ALA A 11 12.17 -9.87 25.81
C ALA A 11 10.82 -10.64 25.68
N SER A 12 10.49 -11.50 26.65
CA SER A 12 9.51 -11.24 27.72
C SER A 12 8.09 -10.89 27.23
N SER A 13 7.17 -11.79 27.57
CA SER A 13 5.71 -11.66 27.59
C SER A 13 5.15 -10.23 27.65
N SER A 14 4.34 -9.83 26.66
CA SER A 14 3.15 -8.98 26.83
C SER A 14 2.43 -8.75 25.50
N SER A 15 1.10 -8.88 25.54
CA SER A 15 0.10 -8.36 24.58
C SER A 15 0.43 -8.42 23.08
N LEU A 16 -0.05 -9.47 22.40
CA LEU A 16 -0.12 -9.52 20.94
C LEU A 16 -1.11 -8.46 20.41
N SER A 17 -0.57 -7.32 19.99
CA SER A 17 -1.28 -6.27 19.25
C SER A 17 -1.32 -6.59 17.74
N MET A 18 -2.39 -6.16 17.07
CA MET A 18 -2.70 -6.28 15.64
C MET A 18 -1.60 -5.77 14.66
N SER A 19 -0.49 -5.24 15.16
CA SER A 19 0.60 -4.64 14.37
C SER A 19 1.47 -5.62 13.56
N LYS A 20 1.44 -6.93 13.84
CA LYS A 20 2.34 -7.90 13.15
C LYS A 20 1.96 -8.21 11.69
N THR A 21 0.71 -8.03 11.29
CA THR A 21 0.28 -8.32 9.91
C THR A 21 0.73 -7.24 8.92
N ILE A 22 0.83 -5.99 9.38
CA ILE A 22 1.28 -4.85 8.57
C ILE A 22 2.81 -4.88 8.40
N GLN A 23 3.54 -5.26 9.45
CA GLN A 23 5.01 -5.31 9.44
C GLN A 23 5.60 -6.39 8.51
N PHE A 24 4.85 -7.45 8.19
CA PHE A 24 5.33 -8.48 7.25
C PHE A 24 5.43 -7.98 5.80
N ALA A 25 4.69 -6.92 5.43
CA ALA A 25 4.78 -6.27 4.12
C ALA A 25 5.91 -5.22 4.03
N GLU A 26 6.42 -4.76 5.18
CA GLU A 26 7.36 -3.64 5.32
C GLU A 26 8.81 -4.01 4.92
N ILE A 27 9.24 -5.23 5.19
CA ILE A 27 10.66 -5.67 5.00
C ILE A 27 10.92 -6.19 3.58
N GLU A 28 9.95 -6.84 2.95
CA GLU A 28 10.11 -7.49 1.64
C GLU A 28 10.12 -6.51 0.47
N THR A 29 9.38 -5.40 0.58
CA THR A 29 9.15 -4.49 -0.54
C THR A 29 10.38 -3.62 -0.86
N ARG A 30 11.27 -3.40 0.11
CA ARG A 30 12.54 -2.67 -0.09
C ARG A 30 13.63 -3.49 -0.80
N LEU A 31 13.55 -4.83 -0.79
CA LEU A 31 14.60 -5.71 -1.33
C LEU A 31 14.14 -6.57 -2.51
N ALA A 32 12.84 -6.75 -2.73
CA ALA A 32 12.34 -7.67 -3.74
C ALA A 32 11.92 -6.96 -5.04
N VAL A 33 12.93 -6.49 -5.78
CA VAL A 33 12.74 -6.21 -7.20
C VAL A 33 12.61 -7.55 -7.95
N SER A 34 11.36 -7.94 -8.17
CA SER A 34 10.87 -8.81 -9.25
C SER A 34 11.14 -10.32 -9.24
N SER A 35 12.18 -10.86 -8.59
CA SER A 35 12.45 -12.32 -8.59
C SER A 35 12.32 -12.97 -7.20
N THR A 36 12.85 -12.33 -6.16
CA THR A 36 12.85 -12.87 -4.79
C THR A 36 11.44 -12.97 -4.21
N PHE A 37 10.60 -11.93 -4.37
CA PHE A 37 9.21 -11.97 -3.91
C PHE A 37 8.41 -13.08 -4.60
N LEU A 38 8.56 -13.25 -5.92
CA LEU A 38 7.86 -14.32 -6.64
C LEU A 38 8.30 -15.72 -6.18
N ALA A 39 9.58 -15.89 -5.84
CA ALA A 39 10.11 -17.14 -5.32
C ALA A 39 9.72 -17.41 -3.85
N GLN A 40 9.53 -16.34 -3.06
CA GLN A 40 9.28 -16.43 -1.62
C GLN A 40 7.80 -16.22 -1.24
N ALA A 41 6.94 -15.73 -2.13
CA ALA A 41 5.51 -15.51 -1.89
C ALA A 41 4.78 -16.74 -1.31
N PRO A 42 5.07 -17.99 -1.75
CA PRO A 42 4.47 -19.19 -1.13
C PRO A 42 4.90 -19.41 0.33
N ARG A 43 6.06 -18.87 0.74
CA ARG A 43 6.63 -18.99 2.09
C ARG A 43 6.31 -17.80 2.99
N LEU A 44 6.25 -16.59 2.43
CA LEU A 44 6.01 -15.32 3.14
C LEU A 44 4.53 -15.06 3.43
N LEU A 45 3.64 -15.70 2.67
CA LEU A 45 2.22 -15.80 2.99
C LEU A 45 1.96 -17.20 3.55
N PRO A 46 2.46 -17.55 4.76
CA PRO A 46 2.02 -18.78 5.39
C PRO A 46 0.51 -18.69 5.52
N ARG A 47 -0.20 -19.78 5.22
CA ARG A 47 -1.66 -19.83 5.27
C ARG A 47 -2.10 -20.09 6.72
N PRO A 48 -2.41 -19.07 7.56
CA PRO A 48 -3.21 -19.35 8.74
C PRO A 48 -4.52 -19.98 8.24
N PRO A 49 -5.03 -21.03 8.89
CA PRO A 49 -6.24 -21.69 8.43
C PRO A 49 -7.39 -20.67 8.34
N GLY A 50 -7.90 -20.46 7.12
CA GLY A 50 -9.07 -19.61 6.86
C GLY A 50 -8.82 -18.32 6.07
N THR A 51 -7.57 -17.83 5.94
CA THR A 51 -7.32 -16.65 5.10
C THR A 51 -7.37 -17.03 3.62
N THR A 52 -8.23 -16.36 2.86
CA THR A 52 -8.44 -16.58 1.41
C THR A 52 -8.11 -15.36 0.56
N LEU A 53 -7.98 -14.18 1.19
CA LEU A 53 -7.69 -12.90 0.55
C LEU A 53 -6.62 -12.13 1.32
N VAL A 54 -5.71 -11.50 0.59
CA VAL A 54 -4.72 -10.56 1.12
C VAL A 54 -4.79 -9.26 0.33
N GLU A 55 -4.84 -8.13 1.03
CA GLU A 55 -4.66 -6.81 0.42
C GLU A 55 -3.16 -6.49 0.37
N CYS A 56 -2.68 -6.04 -0.79
CA CYS A 56 -1.30 -5.61 -0.98
C CYS A 56 -1.28 -4.18 -1.54
N LYS A 57 -0.61 -3.28 -0.82
CA LYS A 57 -0.55 -1.85 -1.14
C LYS A 57 0.80 -1.51 -1.79
N SER A 58 0.80 -0.55 -2.71
CA SER A 58 2.03 0.13 -3.17
C SER A 58 2.43 1.23 -2.17
N GLY A 59 3.19 2.26 -2.58
CA GLY A 59 3.46 3.43 -1.73
C GLY A 59 4.86 3.54 -1.12
N TYR A 60 5.82 2.74 -1.57
CA TYR A 60 7.22 2.88 -1.18
C TYR A 60 8.10 3.49 -2.28
N GLY A 61 7.54 3.69 -3.48
CA GLY A 61 8.21 4.38 -4.58
C GLY A 61 7.99 5.88 -4.52
N LEU A 62 6.72 6.27 -4.36
CA LEU A 62 6.26 7.68 -4.38
C LEU A 62 6.52 8.40 -5.72
N ASP A 63 6.83 7.65 -6.77
CA ASP A 63 7.00 8.10 -8.15
C ASP A 63 6.32 7.12 -9.11
N VAL A 64 5.95 7.60 -10.31
CA VAL A 64 5.19 6.84 -11.31
C VAL A 64 5.86 5.50 -11.65
N ILE A 65 7.18 5.51 -11.86
CA ILE A 65 7.92 4.35 -12.36
C ILE A 65 7.95 3.27 -11.29
N THR A 66 8.30 3.65 -10.06
CA THR A 66 8.45 2.69 -8.96
C THR A 66 7.10 2.17 -8.48
N GLU A 67 6.07 3.01 -8.42
CA GLU A 67 4.71 2.58 -8.05
C GLU A 67 4.15 1.56 -9.05
N LEU A 68 4.24 1.84 -10.36
CA LEU A 68 3.81 0.88 -11.38
C LEU A 68 4.63 -0.41 -11.33
N LYS A 69 5.92 -0.32 -11.03
CA LYS A 69 6.78 -1.49 -10.86
C LYS A 69 6.30 -2.37 -9.71
N MET A 70 5.93 -1.80 -8.56
CA MET A 70 5.37 -2.56 -7.44
C MET A 70 4.05 -3.23 -7.82
N LEU A 71 3.14 -2.50 -8.47
CA LEU A 71 1.86 -3.05 -8.94
C LEU A 71 2.04 -4.18 -9.96
N ARG A 72 3.02 -4.07 -10.88
CA ARG A 72 3.39 -5.15 -11.81
C ARG A 72 3.92 -6.40 -11.10
N VAL A 73 4.64 -6.23 -9.99
CA VAL A 73 5.09 -7.37 -9.18
C VAL A 73 3.89 -8.10 -8.58
N LEU A 74 2.90 -7.36 -8.06
CA LEU A 74 1.65 -7.93 -7.54
C LEU A 74 0.88 -8.66 -8.65
N GLU A 75 0.75 -8.06 -9.83
CA GLU A 75 0.06 -8.68 -10.98
C GLU A 75 0.73 -10.00 -11.39
N ARG A 76 2.07 -10.04 -11.43
CA ARG A 76 2.82 -11.27 -11.72
C ARG A 76 2.69 -12.32 -10.60
N ALA A 77 2.45 -11.89 -9.37
CA ALA A 77 2.28 -12.79 -8.22
C ALA A 77 0.88 -13.41 -8.19
N ARG A 78 -0.16 -12.69 -8.64
CA ARG A 78 -1.57 -13.14 -8.64
C ARG A 78 -1.78 -14.58 -9.12
N PRO A 79 -1.29 -15.02 -10.30
CA PRO A 79 -1.54 -16.39 -10.77
C PRO A 79 -0.75 -17.47 -10.03
N ARG A 80 0.28 -17.10 -9.25
CA ARG A 80 1.13 -18.03 -8.48
C ARG A 80 0.73 -18.09 -7.01
N ALA A 81 -0.05 -17.14 -6.54
CA ALA A 81 -0.50 -17.07 -5.17
C ALA A 81 -1.58 -18.11 -4.91
N HIS A 82 -1.52 -18.74 -3.75
CA HIS A 82 -2.54 -19.67 -3.26
C HIS A 82 -3.71 -18.95 -2.57
N LEU A 83 -3.73 -17.61 -2.66
CA LEU A 83 -4.67 -16.68 -2.03
C LEU A 83 -5.09 -15.65 -3.08
N THR A 84 -6.27 -15.06 -2.91
CA THR A 84 -6.69 -13.91 -3.72
C THR A 84 -5.89 -12.68 -3.29
N ILE A 85 -5.20 -12.04 -4.23
CA ILE A 85 -4.55 -10.74 -3.98
C ILE A 85 -5.53 -9.64 -4.36
N SER A 86 -5.75 -8.66 -3.48
CA SER A 86 -6.38 -7.37 -3.81
C SER A 86 -5.28 -6.33 -3.87
N SER A 87 -5.16 -5.58 -4.96
CA SER A 87 -4.06 -4.62 -5.15
C SER A 87 -4.54 -3.20 -4.97
N THR A 88 -3.81 -2.45 -4.16
CA THR A 88 -4.17 -1.08 -3.76
C THR A 88 -3.04 -0.13 -4.13
N PHE A 89 -3.35 0.89 -4.93
CA PHE A 89 -2.40 1.96 -5.25
C PHE A 89 -2.30 2.95 -4.07
N CYS A 90 -1.11 3.13 -3.51
CA CYS A 90 -0.87 4.02 -2.36
C CYS A 90 0.25 5.04 -2.66
N GLY A 91 0.22 5.70 -3.82
CA GLY A 91 1.23 6.70 -4.18
C GLY A 91 1.31 7.91 -3.22
N ALA A 92 0.27 8.12 -2.42
CA ALA A 92 0.18 9.14 -1.38
C ALA A 92 0.42 8.58 0.04
N HIS A 93 1.40 7.68 0.17
CA HIS A 93 1.80 7.12 1.47
C HIS A 93 2.70 8.07 2.28
N SER A 94 3.56 8.84 1.59
CA SER A 94 4.36 9.89 2.20
C SER A 94 4.75 10.96 1.20
N VAL A 95 5.30 12.08 1.67
CA VAL A 95 5.80 13.15 0.81
C VAL A 95 7.23 12.83 0.38
N PRO A 96 7.53 12.75 -0.94
CA PRO A 96 8.88 12.53 -1.44
C PRO A 96 9.88 13.57 -0.92
N ARG A 97 11.13 13.16 -0.73
CA ARG A 97 12.19 14.06 -0.29
C ARG A 97 12.37 15.20 -1.29
N GLY A 98 12.35 16.44 -0.81
CA GLY A 98 12.51 17.63 -1.64
C GLY A 98 11.23 18.14 -2.30
N MET A 99 10.08 17.52 -2.01
CA MET A 99 8.77 18.02 -2.41
C MET A 99 7.98 18.52 -1.20
N THR A 100 7.08 19.46 -1.45
CA THR A 100 6.00 19.83 -0.53
C THR A 100 4.82 18.85 -0.67
N ALA A 101 3.96 18.78 0.35
CA ALA A 101 2.74 17.97 0.29
C ALA A 101 1.82 18.37 -0.89
N ASP A 102 1.79 19.65 -1.26
CA ASP A 102 1.03 20.13 -2.42
C ASP A 102 1.65 19.71 -3.76
N GLU A 103 2.98 19.69 -3.87
CA GLU A 103 3.68 19.15 -5.04
C GLU A 103 3.44 17.65 -5.18
N ALA A 104 3.57 16.91 -4.08
CA ALA A 104 3.27 15.48 -4.05
C ALA A 104 1.80 15.22 -4.44
N THR A 105 0.86 15.97 -3.87
CA THR A 105 -0.58 15.89 -4.22
C THR A 105 -0.81 16.13 -5.72
N ARG A 106 -0.18 17.16 -6.29
CA ARG A 106 -0.27 17.44 -7.73
C ARG A 106 0.31 16.31 -8.57
N SER A 107 1.46 15.75 -8.17
CA SER A 107 2.07 14.64 -8.91
C SER A 107 1.23 13.37 -8.86
N VAL A 108 0.67 13.03 -7.70
CA VAL A 108 -0.25 11.88 -7.57
C VAL A 108 -1.46 12.05 -8.50
N ILE A 109 -2.09 13.23 -8.50
CA ILE A 109 -3.30 13.49 -9.29
C ILE A 109 -3.02 13.58 -10.79
N LYS A 110 -1.92 14.21 -11.20
CA LYS A 110 -1.64 14.50 -12.61
C LYS A 110 -0.79 13.45 -13.32
N ASP A 111 0.04 12.73 -12.57
CA ASP A 111 1.03 11.82 -13.16
C ASP A 111 0.72 10.38 -12.77
N GLN A 112 0.61 10.09 -11.47
CA GLN A 112 0.54 8.71 -10.98
C GLN A 112 -0.81 8.05 -11.22
N ILE A 113 -1.92 8.70 -10.82
CA ILE A 113 -3.28 8.16 -11.01
C ILE A 113 -3.58 7.92 -12.50
N PRO A 114 -3.31 8.86 -13.43
CA PRO A 114 -3.54 8.62 -14.85
C PRO A 114 -2.70 7.46 -15.42
N ALA A 115 -1.45 7.32 -14.97
CA ALA A 115 -0.59 6.23 -15.40
C ALA A 115 -1.10 4.86 -14.91
N VAL A 116 -1.55 4.77 -13.65
CA VAL A 116 -2.20 3.57 -13.11
C VAL A 116 -3.49 3.27 -13.86
N ALA A 117 -4.33 4.28 -14.08
CA ALA A 117 -5.59 4.12 -14.81
C ALA A 117 -5.38 3.66 -16.25
N ALA A 118 -4.35 4.15 -16.94
CA ALA A 118 -3.99 3.70 -18.28
C ALA A 118 -3.54 2.22 -18.30
N ALA A 119 -2.75 1.81 -17.32
CA ALA A 119 -2.34 0.41 -17.17
C ALA A 119 -3.54 -0.52 -16.85
N VAL A 120 -4.51 -0.04 -16.05
CA VAL A 120 -5.75 -0.78 -15.79
C VAL A 120 -6.62 -0.88 -17.04
N LYS A 121 -6.83 0.23 -17.76
CA LYS A 121 -7.67 0.28 -18.98
C LYS A 121 -7.11 -0.57 -20.12
N SER A 122 -5.78 -0.69 -20.23
CA SER A 122 -5.13 -1.56 -21.21
C SER A 122 -5.16 -3.05 -20.84
N GLY A 123 -5.57 -3.38 -19.61
CA GLY A 123 -5.52 -4.74 -19.07
C GLY A 123 -4.13 -5.19 -18.63
N GLU A 124 -3.15 -4.28 -18.56
CA GLU A 124 -1.81 -4.57 -18.06
C GLU A 124 -1.81 -4.89 -16.57
N LEU A 125 -2.64 -4.18 -15.80
CA LEU A 125 -2.70 -4.29 -14.33
C LEU A 125 -4.14 -4.42 -13.84
N LYS A 126 -4.34 -5.19 -12.77
CA LYS A 126 -5.55 -5.14 -11.96
C LYS A 126 -5.28 -4.44 -10.63
N VAL A 127 -5.82 -3.23 -10.50
CA VAL A 127 -5.78 -2.42 -9.28
C VAL A 127 -7.21 -2.17 -8.82
N ASP A 128 -7.49 -2.57 -7.58
CA ASP A 128 -8.84 -2.60 -7.03
C ASP A 128 -9.17 -1.27 -6.33
N SER A 129 -8.19 -0.68 -5.65
CA SER A 129 -8.39 0.51 -4.82
C SER A 129 -7.23 1.50 -4.85
N ILE A 130 -7.48 2.70 -4.34
CA ILE A 130 -6.52 3.75 -4.00
C ILE A 130 -6.53 3.98 -2.50
N ASP A 131 -5.36 4.24 -1.91
CA ASP A 131 -5.17 4.53 -0.50
C ASP A 131 -4.31 5.80 -0.32
N VAL A 132 -4.56 6.55 0.75
CA VAL A 132 -3.88 7.79 1.08
C VAL A 132 -3.62 7.85 2.58
N PHE A 133 -2.41 8.26 2.96
CA PHE A 133 -2.04 8.46 4.35
C PHE A 133 -2.39 9.90 4.81
N CYS A 134 -3.60 10.05 5.34
CA CYS A 134 -4.14 11.32 5.84
C CYS A 134 -3.66 11.57 7.28
N GLU A 135 -2.50 12.20 7.41
CA GLU A 135 -1.86 12.49 8.69
C GLU A 135 -1.21 13.87 8.69
N LYS A 136 -1.15 14.51 9.87
CA LYS A 136 -0.49 15.79 10.06
C LYS A 136 0.98 15.68 9.70
N GLY A 137 1.42 16.53 8.77
CA GLY A 137 2.80 16.52 8.26
C GLY A 137 3.01 15.58 7.08
N VAL A 138 1.98 14.86 6.64
CA VAL A 138 2.02 14.03 5.43
C VAL A 138 1.03 14.57 4.38
N PHE A 139 -0.25 14.19 4.47
CA PHE A 139 -1.32 14.75 3.65
C PHE A 139 -2.46 15.25 4.54
N SER A 140 -2.90 16.49 4.29
CA SER A 140 -4.07 17.05 4.95
C SER A 140 -5.36 16.40 4.48
N VAL A 141 -6.46 16.66 5.19
CA VAL A 141 -7.81 16.21 4.81
C VAL A 141 -8.19 16.72 3.41
N ASP A 142 -7.88 17.99 3.09
CA ASP A 142 -8.19 18.56 1.77
C ASP A 142 -7.38 17.89 0.65
N GLN A 143 -6.08 17.69 0.88
CA GLN A 143 -5.20 17.01 -0.07
C GLN A 143 -5.66 15.56 -0.30
N THR A 144 -5.96 14.85 0.78
CA THR A 144 -6.49 13.48 0.74
C THR A 144 -7.77 13.41 -0.06
N LYS A 145 -8.73 14.30 0.23
CA LYS A 145 -10.00 14.38 -0.49
C LYS A 145 -9.78 14.52 -2.00
N ARG A 146 -8.91 15.45 -2.42
CA ARG A 146 -8.62 15.69 -3.85
C ARG A 146 -7.98 14.48 -4.53
N ILE A 147 -7.10 13.76 -3.84
CA ILE A 147 -6.46 12.53 -4.36
C ILE A 147 -7.49 11.41 -4.51
N LEU A 148 -8.31 11.18 -3.49
CA LEU A 148 -9.35 10.14 -3.52
C LEU A 148 -10.42 10.43 -4.58
N GLU A 149 -10.84 11.69 -4.74
CA GLU A 149 -11.76 12.10 -5.81
C GLU A 149 -11.17 11.87 -7.20
N ALA A 150 -9.85 12.08 -7.38
CA ALA A 150 -9.17 11.76 -8.63
C ALA A 150 -9.15 10.24 -8.90
N GLY A 151 -8.80 9.42 -7.91
CA GLY A 151 -8.79 7.96 -8.06
C GLY A 151 -10.18 7.38 -8.32
N LYS A 152 -11.20 7.90 -7.61
CA LYS A 152 -12.61 7.51 -7.80
C LYS A 152 -13.10 7.82 -9.21
N ARG A 153 -12.70 8.95 -9.81
CA ARG A 153 -13.04 9.30 -11.20
C ARG A 153 -12.47 8.31 -12.22
N GLU A 154 -11.34 7.69 -11.92
CA GLU A 154 -10.73 6.64 -12.74
C GLU A 154 -11.28 5.24 -12.43
N GLY A 155 -12.28 5.12 -11.55
CA GLY A 155 -12.95 3.86 -11.22
C GLY A 155 -12.31 3.05 -10.10
N LEU A 156 -11.33 3.61 -9.37
CA LEU A 156 -10.73 2.94 -8.22
C LEU A 156 -11.63 3.04 -6.98
N LEU A 157 -11.71 1.96 -6.20
CA LEU A 157 -12.32 2.01 -4.87
C LEU A 157 -11.44 2.88 -3.96
N ILE A 158 -12.05 3.73 -3.14
CA ILE A 158 -11.30 4.64 -2.27
C ILE A 158 -11.13 4.05 -0.88
N ASN A 159 -9.93 4.14 -0.34
CA ASN A 159 -9.56 3.84 1.03
C ASN A 159 -8.61 4.92 1.54
N PHE A 160 -8.45 5.07 2.86
CA PHE A 160 -7.47 5.97 3.44
C PHE A 160 -7.10 5.55 4.86
N HIS A 161 -5.85 5.77 5.23
CA HIS A 161 -5.40 5.68 6.61
C HIS A 161 -5.52 7.07 7.24
N ALA A 162 -6.13 7.16 8.40
CA ALA A 162 -6.19 8.42 9.12
C ALA A 162 -6.26 8.23 10.62
N GLU A 163 -5.92 9.34 11.30
CA GLU A 163 -5.96 9.46 12.76
C GLU A 163 -5.13 8.42 13.50
N GLU A 164 -4.05 7.97 12.86
CA GLU A 164 -3.09 7.06 13.50
C GLU A 164 -2.32 7.80 14.61
N LEU A 165 -1.95 9.06 14.38
CA LEU A 165 -1.18 9.86 15.32
C LEU A 165 -1.93 11.12 15.80
N HIS A 166 -2.75 11.74 14.95
CA HIS A 166 -3.46 12.97 15.32
C HIS A 166 -4.95 12.95 14.92
N PRO A 167 -5.86 13.48 15.74
CA PRO A 167 -7.26 13.65 15.36
C PRO A 167 -7.35 14.71 14.25
N LEU A 168 -7.97 14.34 13.12
CA LEU A 168 -8.08 15.17 11.92
C LEU A 168 -9.52 15.34 11.44
N LYS A 169 -10.50 14.70 12.09
CA LYS A 169 -11.91 14.60 11.67
C LYS A 169 -12.05 13.99 10.28
N SER A 170 -11.15 13.08 9.94
CA SER A 170 -11.09 12.44 8.62
C SER A 170 -12.29 11.50 8.37
N ALA A 171 -12.95 11.03 9.43
CA ALA A 171 -14.17 10.24 9.34
C ALA A 171 -15.31 10.99 8.61
N GLU A 172 -15.44 12.30 8.85
CA GLU A 172 -16.45 13.15 8.19
C GLU A 172 -16.17 13.26 6.68
N MET A 173 -14.89 13.41 6.30
CA MET A 173 -14.45 13.37 4.90
C MET A 173 -14.77 12.02 4.26
N GLY A 174 -14.49 10.92 4.96
CA GLY A 174 -14.73 9.58 4.44
C GLY A 174 -16.22 9.32 4.17
N ALA A 175 -17.08 9.73 5.08
CA ALA A 175 -18.53 9.67 4.91
C ALA A 175 -19.00 10.53 3.72
N ALA A 176 -18.48 11.76 3.58
CA ALA A 176 -18.83 12.66 2.48
C ALA A 176 -18.41 12.11 1.10
N LEU A 177 -17.31 11.36 1.02
CA LEU A 177 -16.85 10.71 -0.20
C LEU A 177 -17.60 9.41 -0.54
N GLY A 178 -18.48 8.95 0.35
CA GLY A 178 -19.24 7.72 0.20
C GLY A 178 -18.38 6.48 0.29
N LEU A 179 -17.33 6.49 1.13
CA LEU A 179 -16.61 5.26 1.45
C LEU A 179 -17.58 4.22 2.00
N ARG A 180 -17.57 3.04 1.39
CA ARG A 180 -18.23 1.86 1.94
C ARG A 180 -17.13 1.04 2.63
N GLN A 181 -17.31 0.78 3.93
CA GLN A 181 -16.46 -0.15 4.67
C GLN A 181 -16.75 -1.59 4.25
#